data_AF-A0A7J0E3I9-F1
#
_entry.id   AF-A0A7J0E3I9-F1
#
_cell.length_a   1.000
_cell.length_b   1.000
_cell.length_c   1.000
_cell.angle_alpha   90.00
_cell.angle_beta   90.00
_cell.angle_gamma   90.00
#
_symmetry.space_group_name_H-M   'P 1'
#
loop_
_entity.id
_entity.type
_entity.pdbx_description
1 polymer ?
#
loop_
_entity_poly.entity_id
_entity_poly.type
_entity_poly.pdbx_seq_one_letter_code
_entity_poly.pdbx_strand_id
1 'polypeptide(L)'
;MGANGSKLEKALGDQFPEGERYFGLENFGNTCYCNSVLQALYFCVPFREQLLEYYANNKNLADTEENLLTCLADLFSQISLQKKKTGVLPPKRFVQRLKKQNEIFRSYMHQDAHEFLNYLLNELVDILEKESHAAKTNAETSSPPPEKVANGPKTIHANGAQKEPLVTWVHKNFQGILTNETRCLRCETVTARDETFFDLSLDIEQNSSITSCLKNFSSTETLNAEDKFFCDKCCSLQEAQKRMKIKKPPHILVIHLKRFKYIEHLSRYKKLTYRVVFPLELKLSNTVEDLDAEYSLFAVVVHVGSGPNHGHYVSLVKSHNHWLFFDDEAVEMIDESAVQTFFGSPQEYSNNTDHGYILFYERLAAATTS
;
A
#
# COMPACT_ATOMS: atom_id res chain seq x y z
N MET A 1 39.97 14.09 18.91
CA MET A 1 39.27 13.91 17.63
C MET A 1 37.83 13.56 17.96
N GLY A 2 36.93 14.55 17.92
CA GLY A 2 35.56 14.41 18.44
C GLY A 2 34.64 13.72 17.45
N ALA A 3 33.84 12.77 17.93
CA ALA A 3 32.84 12.06 17.15
C ALA A 3 31.73 13.02 16.67
N ASN A 4 31.87 13.51 15.44
CA ASN A 4 30.85 14.29 14.72
C ASN A 4 29.74 13.38 14.16
N GLY A 5 29.16 12.52 15.01
CA GLY A 5 27.97 11.74 14.65
C GLY A 5 26.69 12.57 14.81
N SER A 6 25.70 12.33 13.97
CA SER A 6 24.35 12.91 14.14
C SER A 6 23.72 12.45 15.46
N LYS A 7 22.64 13.12 15.93
CA LYS A 7 21.93 12.69 17.16
C LYS A 7 21.48 11.24 17.07
N LEU A 8 20.98 10.82 15.91
CA LEU A 8 20.53 9.47 15.64
C LEU A 8 21.68 8.47 15.63
N GLU A 9 22.81 8.81 15.02
CA GLU A 9 24.02 7.96 15.05
C GLU A 9 24.53 7.77 16.47
N LYS A 10 24.46 8.82 17.31
CA LYS A 10 24.83 8.72 18.73
C LYS A 10 23.85 7.88 19.54
N ALA A 11 22.56 7.95 19.22
CA ALA A 11 21.52 7.15 19.88
C ALA A 11 21.66 5.65 19.55
N LEU A 12 21.93 5.32 18.28
CA LEU A 12 22.13 3.94 17.83
C LEU A 12 23.51 3.38 18.21
N GLY A 13 24.56 4.21 18.18
CA GLY A 13 25.92 3.78 18.48
C GLY A 13 26.34 2.54 17.67
N ASP A 14 26.78 1.50 18.37
CA ASP A 14 27.19 0.21 17.78
C ASP A 14 26.01 -0.63 17.26
N GLN A 15 24.77 -0.28 17.61
CA GLN A 15 23.54 -0.95 17.14
C GLN A 15 23.09 -0.43 15.78
N PHE A 16 23.80 0.53 15.18
CA PHE A 16 23.48 1.04 13.84
C PHE A 16 23.67 -0.09 12.80
N PRO A 17 22.60 -0.56 12.12
CA PRO A 17 22.71 -1.71 11.23
C PRO A 17 23.67 -1.47 10.05
N GLU A 18 24.47 -2.49 9.72
CA GLU A 18 25.41 -2.39 8.60
C GLU A 18 24.64 -2.29 7.27
N GLY A 19 25.13 -1.44 6.36
CA GLY A 19 24.47 -1.21 5.06
C GLY A 19 23.26 -0.27 5.10
N GLU A 20 22.61 -0.08 6.25
CA GLU A 20 21.42 0.79 6.34
C GLU A 20 21.74 2.29 6.29
N ARG A 21 20.79 3.08 5.81
CA ARG A 21 20.88 4.53 5.65
C ARG A 21 19.57 5.17 6.09
N TYR A 22 19.62 6.09 7.04
CA TYR A 22 18.44 6.75 7.60
C TYR A 22 18.41 8.22 7.22
N PHE A 23 17.61 8.54 6.19
CA PHE A 23 17.53 9.87 5.61
C PHE A 23 16.11 10.41 5.66
N GLY A 24 15.96 11.60 6.24
CA GLY A 24 14.73 12.37 6.15
C GLY A 24 14.52 12.90 4.73
N LEU A 25 13.30 13.29 4.41
CA LEU A 25 12.90 13.87 3.12
C LEU A 25 12.44 15.32 3.30
N GLU A 26 13.04 16.25 2.54
CA GLU A 26 12.62 17.66 2.58
C GLU A 26 11.15 17.81 2.16
N ASN A 27 10.43 18.70 2.85
CA ASN A 27 9.04 19.01 2.52
C ASN A 27 8.94 20.17 1.52
N PHE A 28 8.36 19.92 0.35
CA PHE A 28 8.14 20.91 -0.72
C PHE A 28 6.75 21.56 -0.67
N GLY A 29 6.30 21.91 0.53
CA GLY A 29 5.01 22.53 0.79
C GLY A 29 3.87 21.53 0.79
N ASN A 30 3.45 21.11 1.99
CA ASN A 30 2.37 20.13 2.23
C ASN A 30 2.59 18.78 1.53
N THR A 31 3.85 18.35 1.40
CA THR A 31 4.23 17.05 0.79
C THR A 31 4.50 15.93 1.80
N CYS A 32 4.21 16.13 3.08
CA CYS A 32 4.41 15.13 4.13
C CYS A 32 3.60 13.84 3.91
N TYR A 33 2.42 13.93 3.26
CA TYR A 33 1.65 12.73 2.83
C TYR A 33 2.46 11.83 1.89
N CYS A 34 3.26 12.44 1.02
CA CYS A 34 4.13 11.76 0.09
C CYS A 34 5.35 11.20 0.82
N ASN A 35 6.04 12.05 1.61
CA ASN A 35 7.23 11.65 2.36
C ASN A 35 6.96 10.46 3.30
N SER A 36 5.87 10.50 4.06
CA SER A 36 5.52 9.44 5.02
C SER A 36 5.28 8.08 4.34
N VAL A 37 4.61 8.07 3.19
CA VAL A 37 4.38 6.87 2.38
C VAL A 37 5.68 6.39 1.72
N LEU A 38 6.50 7.30 1.19
CA LEU A 38 7.80 6.96 0.62
C LEU A 38 8.72 6.30 1.65
N GLN A 39 8.72 6.79 2.89
CA GLN A 39 9.46 6.15 3.99
C GLN A 39 8.92 4.74 4.26
N ALA A 40 7.60 4.56 4.40
CA ALA A 40 7.01 3.25 4.62
C ALA A 40 7.36 2.24 3.50
N LEU A 41 7.32 2.69 2.24
CA LEU A 41 7.70 1.87 1.09
C LEU A 41 9.22 1.60 1.02
N TYR A 42 10.07 2.54 1.43
CA TYR A 42 11.53 2.32 1.47
C TYR A 42 11.90 1.23 2.47
N PHE A 43 11.25 1.19 3.63
CA PHE A 43 11.48 0.15 4.65
C PHE A 43 10.73 -1.16 4.37
N CYS A 44 9.94 -1.23 3.30
CA CYS A 44 9.42 -2.48 2.76
C CYS A 44 10.53 -3.18 1.96
N VAL A 45 11.35 -4.01 2.62
CA VAL A 45 12.57 -4.61 2.05
C VAL A 45 12.33 -5.30 0.70
N PRO A 46 11.32 -6.18 0.52
CA PRO A 46 11.09 -6.84 -0.77
C PRO A 46 10.80 -5.86 -1.92
N PHE A 47 10.08 -4.76 -1.63
CA PHE A 47 9.77 -3.72 -2.61
C PHE A 47 11.01 -2.87 -2.92
N ARG A 48 11.76 -2.46 -1.88
CA ARG A 48 13.00 -1.69 -2.02
C ARG A 48 14.01 -2.43 -2.90
N GLU A 49 14.25 -3.71 -2.62
CA GLU A 49 15.25 -4.51 -3.34
C GLU A 49 14.89 -4.68 -4.81
N GLN A 50 13.63 -5.03 -5.12
CA GLN A 50 13.15 -5.18 -6.49
C GLN A 50 13.21 -3.86 -7.27
N LEU A 51 12.93 -2.74 -6.62
CA LEU A 51 13.04 -1.42 -7.24
C LEU A 51 14.50 -1.04 -7.53
N LEU A 52 15.42 -1.33 -6.60
CA LEU A 52 16.85 -1.10 -6.80
C LEU A 52 17.43 -2.00 -7.89
N GLU A 53 17.00 -3.26 -7.96
CA GLU A 53 17.35 -4.19 -9.03
C GLU A 53 16.83 -3.70 -10.39
N TYR A 54 15.56 -3.27 -10.45
CA TYR A 54 14.99 -2.62 -11.64
C TYR A 54 15.84 -1.42 -12.06
N TYR A 55 16.24 -0.55 -11.13
CA TYR A 55 17.09 0.60 -11.42
C TYR A 55 18.45 0.20 -11.98
N ALA A 56 19.10 -0.80 -11.37
CA ALA A 56 20.42 -1.26 -11.78
C ALA A 56 20.41 -1.84 -13.21
N ASN A 57 19.36 -2.60 -13.55
CA ASN A 57 19.20 -3.20 -14.87
C ASN A 57 18.86 -2.18 -15.97
N ASN A 58 18.20 -1.07 -15.61
CA ASN A 58 17.79 -0.03 -16.55
C ASN A 58 18.70 1.21 -16.57
N LYS A 59 19.79 1.22 -15.77
CA LYS A 59 20.69 2.38 -15.61
C LYS A 59 21.41 2.82 -16.90
N ASN A 60 21.45 1.95 -17.92
CA ASN A 60 22.21 2.16 -19.15
C ASN A 60 21.38 2.56 -20.38
N LEU A 61 20.10 2.91 -20.25
CA LEU A 61 19.34 3.50 -21.35
C LEU A 61 19.17 5.00 -21.13
N ALA A 62 19.99 5.79 -21.83
CA ALA A 62 19.73 7.20 -22.08
C ALA A 62 18.37 7.44 -22.81
N ASP A 63 17.70 6.36 -23.21
CA ASP A 63 16.40 6.32 -23.91
C ASP A 63 15.20 5.95 -23.01
N THR A 64 15.38 5.61 -21.71
CA THR A 64 14.20 5.31 -20.87
C THR A 64 13.45 6.61 -20.58
N GLU A 65 12.22 6.72 -21.06
CA GLU A 65 11.35 7.86 -20.78
C GLU A 65 11.21 8.06 -19.26
N GLU A 66 11.61 9.24 -18.77
CA GLU A 66 11.47 9.59 -17.37
C GLU A 66 9.98 9.53 -16.96
N ASN A 67 9.69 8.70 -15.96
CA ASN A 67 8.36 8.42 -15.43
C ASN A 67 8.41 8.26 -13.90
N LEU A 68 7.26 8.06 -13.23
CA LEU A 68 7.20 7.98 -11.77
C LEU A 68 8.04 6.84 -11.19
N LEU A 69 8.06 5.67 -11.84
CA LEU A 69 8.83 4.50 -11.44
C LEU A 69 10.34 4.80 -11.47
N THR A 70 10.84 5.37 -12.57
CA THR A 70 12.26 5.75 -12.69
C THR A 70 12.67 6.82 -11.67
N CYS A 71 11.81 7.81 -11.39
CA CYS A 71 12.07 8.82 -10.36
C CYS A 71 12.09 8.22 -8.94
N LEU A 72 11.19 7.27 -8.64
CA LEU A 72 11.17 6.58 -7.35
C LEU A 72 12.42 5.73 -7.17
N ALA A 73 12.79 5.00 -8.21
CA ALA A 73 13.97 4.15 -8.25
C ALA A 73 15.27 4.96 -8.07
N ASP A 74 15.38 6.11 -8.73
CA ASP A 74 16.47 7.09 -8.55
C ASP A 74 16.53 7.58 -7.09
N LEU A 75 15.39 7.95 -6.50
CA LEU A 75 15.33 8.39 -5.09
C LEU A 75 15.80 7.30 -4.12
N PHE A 76 15.32 6.06 -4.27
CA PHE A 76 15.70 4.95 -3.38
C PHE A 76 17.17 4.57 -3.54
N SER A 77 17.68 4.64 -4.77
CA SER A 77 19.10 4.46 -5.08
C SER A 77 19.94 5.56 -4.44
N GLN A 78 19.50 6.82 -4.51
CA GLN A 78 20.17 7.95 -3.87
C GLN A 78 20.25 7.82 -2.35
N ILE A 79 19.23 7.28 -1.67
CA ILE A 79 19.28 7.00 -0.23
C ILE A 79 20.29 5.88 0.06
N SER A 80 20.18 4.75 -0.66
CA SER A 80 20.97 3.54 -0.40
C SER A 80 22.46 3.72 -0.68
N LEU A 81 22.81 4.59 -1.64
CA LEU A 81 24.19 4.88 -2.04
C LEU A 81 24.85 6.01 -1.23
N GLN A 82 24.17 6.58 -0.23
CA GLN A 82 24.76 7.65 0.58
C GLN A 82 26.02 7.17 1.31
N LYS A 83 27.04 8.04 1.35
CA LYS A 83 28.27 7.80 2.12
C LYS A 83 28.04 7.99 3.62
N LYS A 84 27.21 8.96 3.98
CA LYS A 84 26.83 9.22 5.38
C LYS A 84 25.75 8.23 5.80
N LYS A 85 25.77 7.80 7.06
CA LYS A 85 24.76 6.90 7.61
C LYS A 85 23.41 7.61 7.81
N THR A 86 23.45 8.90 8.12
CA THR A 86 22.27 9.73 8.35
C THR A 86 22.32 11.05 7.59
N GLY A 87 21.16 11.64 7.32
CA GLY A 87 21.05 12.94 6.69
C GLY A 87 19.64 13.28 6.21
N VAL A 88 19.57 14.18 5.24
CA VAL A 88 18.33 14.65 4.62
C VAL A 88 18.52 14.64 3.11
N LEU A 89 17.48 14.25 2.36
CA LEU A 89 17.47 14.29 0.91
C LEU A 89 16.25 15.05 0.37
N PRO A 90 16.42 15.87 -0.67
CA PRO A 90 15.32 16.53 -1.35
C PRO A 90 14.68 15.61 -2.42
N PRO A 91 13.45 15.09 -2.26
CA PRO A 91 12.74 14.32 -3.31
C PRO A 91 12.24 15.19 -4.50
N LYS A 92 12.99 16.22 -4.92
CA LYS A 92 12.58 17.22 -5.92
C LYS A 92 12.10 16.61 -7.23
N ARG A 93 12.89 15.70 -7.80
CA ARG A 93 12.58 15.05 -9.10
C ARG A 93 11.29 14.25 -9.02
N PHE A 94 11.14 13.44 -7.97
CA PHE A 94 9.94 12.65 -7.74
C PHE A 94 8.70 13.53 -7.56
N VAL A 95 8.77 14.54 -6.69
CA VAL A 95 7.64 15.45 -6.43
C VAL A 95 7.25 16.23 -7.69
N GLN A 96 8.22 16.74 -8.46
CA GLN A 96 7.94 17.41 -9.73
C GLN A 96 7.24 16.50 -10.74
N ARG A 97 7.69 15.24 -10.83
CA ARG A 97 7.08 14.24 -11.71
C ARG A 97 5.65 13.89 -11.27
N LEU A 98 5.43 13.66 -9.99
CA LEU A 98 4.10 13.42 -9.40
C LEU A 98 3.12 14.56 -9.73
N LYS A 99 3.52 15.81 -9.48
CA LYS A 99 2.70 17.01 -9.76
C LYS A 99 2.39 17.20 -11.25
N LYS A 100 3.29 16.74 -12.13
CA LYS A 100 3.10 16.80 -13.57
C LYS A 100 2.09 15.75 -14.04
N GLN A 101 2.16 14.53 -13.53
CA GLN A 101 1.35 13.40 -14.00
C GLN A 101 -0.07 13.39 -13.42
N ASN A 102 -0.26 13.80 -12.17
CA ASN A 102 -1.58 13.76 -11.52
C ASN A 102 -2.04 15.15 -11.09
N GLU A 103 -3.23 15.54 -11.54
CA GLU A 103 -3.80 16.87 -11.29
C GLU A 103 -4.15 17.10 -9.82
N ILE A 104 -4.57 16.04 -9.12
CA ILE A 104 -4.97 16.09 -7.71
C ILE A 104 -3.78 16.52 -6.85
N PHE A 105 -2.61 15.91 -7.10
CA PHE A 105 -1.39 16.19 -6.35
C PHE A 105 -0.63 17.45 -6.82
N ARG A 106 -1.04 18.09 -7.92
CA ARG A 106 -0.37 19.25 -8.51
C ARG A 106 -0.36 20.49 -7.61
N SER A 107 -1.38 20.63 -6.77
CA SER A 107 -1.55 21.77 -5.87
C SER A 107 -0.56 21.75 -4.69
N TYR A 108 -0.52 22.84 -3.92
CA TYR A 108 0.19 22.91 -2.64
C TYR A 108 -0.75 22.63 -1.45
N MET A 109 -1.90 22.02 -1.70
CA MET A 109 -2.83 21.62 -0.65
C MET A 109 -2.37 20.33 0.03
N HIS A 110 -2.80 20.11 1.26
CA HIS A 110 -2.70 18.79 1.88
C HIS A 110 -3.49 17.77 1.06
N GLN A 111 -2.97 16.55 0.99
CA GLN A 111 -3.56 15.44 0.24
C GLN A 111 -3.63 14.21 1.14
N ASP A 112 -4.46 13.25 0.76
CA ASP A 112 -4.61 12.01 1.49
C ASP A 112 -3.44 11.06 1.19
N ALA A 113 -2.77 10.57 2.24
CA ALA A 113 -1.65 9.63 2.09
C ALA A 113 -2.11 8.27 1.50
N HIS A 114 -3.34 7.85 1.77
CA HIS A 114 -3.90 6.61 1.22
C HIS A 114 -4.20 6.75 -0.27
N GLU A 115 -4.76 7.89 -0.69
CA GLU A 115 -4.98 8.19 -2.11
C GLU A 115 -3.65 8.24 -2.87
N PHE A 116 -2.62 8.86 -2.29
CA PHE A 116 -1.28 8.87 -2.89
C PHE A 116 -0.69 7.47 -3.01
N LEU A 117 -0.77 6.64 -1.96
CA LEU A 117 -0.28 5.26 -1.99
C LEU A 117 -0.98 4.44 -3.08
N ASN A 118 -2.31 4.53 -3.15
CA ASN A 118 -3.10 3.80 -4.13
C ASN A 118 -2.76 4.25 -5.57
N TYR A 119 -2.67 5.56 -5.80
CA TYR A 119 -2.23 6.10 -7.09
C TYR A 119 -0.84 5.62 -7.47
N LEU A 120 0.12 5.71 -6.55
CA LEU A 120 1.51 5.31 -6.79
C LEU A 120 1.59 3.84 -7.20
N LEU A 121 1.03 2.92 -6.41
CA LEU A 121 1.13 1.48 -6.70
C LEU A 121 0.50 1.11 -8.05
N ASN A 122 -0.67 1.68 -8.38
CA ASN A 122 -1.32 1.45 -9.67
C ASN A 122 -0.51 2.02 -10.84
N GLU A 123 0.01 3.24 -10.72
CA GLU A 123 0.85 3.84 -11.75
C GLU A 123 2.14 3.02 -11.98
N LEU A 124 2.76 2.48 -10.93
CA LEU A 124 3.91 1.60 -11.07
C LEU A 124 3.55 0.31 -11.82
N VAL A 125 2.38 -0.28 -11.54
CA VAL A 125 1.87 -1.45 -12.27
C VAL A 125 1.69 -1.12 -13.75
N ASP A 126 0.98 -0.03 -14.07
CA ASP A 126 0.71 0.38 -15.44
C ASP A 126 2.00 0.60 -16.25
N ILE A 127 3.02 1.21 -15.63
CA ILE A 127 4.33 1.41 -16.26
C ILE A 127 4.99 0.05 -16.57
N LEU A 128 5.06 -0.85 -15.57
CA LEU A 128 5.68 -2.17 -15.72
C LEU A 128 4.96 -3.05 -16.74
N GLU A 129 3.63 -2.96 -16.81
CA GLU A 129 2.84 -3.66 -17.81
C GLU A 129 3.14 -3.16 -19.22
N LYS A 130 3.15 -1.82 -19.42
CA LYS A 130 3.50 -1.20 -20.70
C LYS A 130 4.91 -1.61 -21.16
N GLU A 131 5.89 -1.59 -20.27
CA GLU A 131 7.25 -2.04 -20.56
C GLU A 131 7.30 -3.52 -20.99
N SER A 132 6.59 -4.40 -20.28
CA SER A 132 6.51 -5.83 -20.62
C SER A 132 5.85 -6.07 -21.98
N HIS A 133 4.78 -5.33 -22.28
CA HIS A 133 4.09 -5.41 -23.57
C HIS A 133 4.96 -4.90 -24.72
N ALA A 134 5.69 -3.80 -24.53
CA ALA A 134 6.64 -3.28 -25.52
C ALA A 134 7.77 -4.28 -25.80
N ALA A 135 8.35 -4.90 -24.76
CA ALA A 135 9.39 -5.92 -24.90
C ALA A 135 8.91 -7.14 -25.71
N LYS A 136 7.68 -7.62 -25.47
CA LYS A 136 7.09 -8.75 -26.24
C LYS A 136 6.86 -8.39 -27.70
N THR A 137 6.39 -7.17 -27.97
CA THR A 137 6.12 -6.70 -29.33
C THR A 137 7.41 -6.57 -30.15
N ASN A 138 8.48 -6.07 -29.53
CA ASN A 138 9.80 -5.98 -30.15
C ASN A 138 10.42 -7.36 -30.43
N ALA A 139 10.17 -8.36 -29.56
CA ALA A 139 10.63 -9.72 -29.77
C ALA A 139 9.92 -10.39 -30.97
N GLU A 140 8.59 -10.23 -31.11
CA GLU A 140 7.80 -10.80 -32.22
C GLU A 140 8.10 -10.15 -33.58
N THR A 141 8.49 -8.87 -33.60
CA THR A 141 8.90 -8.17 -34.85
C THR A 141 10.35 -8.46 -35.27
N SER A 142 11.15 -9.06 -34.40
CA SER A 142 12.55 -9.44 -34.68
C SER A 142 12.74 -10.89 -35.15
N SER A 143 11.68 -11.72 -35.16
CA SER A 143 11.71 -13.03 -35.81
C SER A 143 11.69 -12.90 -37.35
N PRO A 144 12.55 -13.64 -38.09
CA PRO A 144 12.56 -13.60 -39.55
C PRO A 144 11.22 -14.11 -40.10
N PRO A 145 10.74 -13.59 -41.24
CA PRO A 145 9.48 -14.03 -41.81
C PRO A 145 9.60 -15.52 -42.18
N PRO A 146 8.63 -16.38 -41.80
CA PRO A 146 8.59 -17.73 -42.32
C PRO A 146 8.45 -17.66 -43.84
N GLU A 147 9.27 -18.43 -44.54
CA GLU A 147 9.25 -18.54 -45.99
C GLU A 147 7.82 -18.80 -46.50
N LYS A 148 7.44 -18.07 -47.54
CA LYS A 148 6.15 -18.19 -48.22
C LYS A 148 5.99 -19.59 -48.80
N VAL A 149 5.08 -20.39 -48.25
CA VAL A 149 4.42 -21.48 -48.99
C VAL A 149 2.91 -21.25 -48.90
N ALA A 150 2.28 -21.23 -50.08
CA ALA A 150 0.90 -20.85 -50.28
C ALA A 150 -0.11 -21.99 -50.00
N ASN A 151 -1.35 -21.56 -49.77
CA ASN A 151 -2.65 -22.24 -49.94
C ASN A 151 -3.22 -23.09 -48.78
N GLY A 152 -4.20 -22.52 -48.08
CA GLY A 152 -5.23 -23.22 -47.31
C GLY A 152 -6.35 -22.25 -46.84
N PRO A 153 -7.65 -22.60 -46.89
CA PRO A 153 -8.74 -21.65 -46.68
C PRO A 153 -8.84 -21.16 -45.23
N LYS A 154 -9.10 -19.85 -45.09
CA LYS A 154 -9.29 -19.14 -43.82
C LYS A 154 -10.51 -19.67 -43.06
N THR A 155 -10.30 -20.42 -42.00
CA THR A 155 -11.25 -20.50 -40.89
C THR A 155 -10.96 -19.36 -39.92
N ILE A 156 -11.92 -18.44 -39.81
CA ILE A 156 -11.97 -17.42 -38.76
C ILE A 156 -12.23 -18.17 -37.45
N HIS A 157 -11.16 -18.56 -36.75
CA HIS A 157 -11.26 -18.93 -35.35
C HIS A 157 -11.05 -17.67 -34.51
N ALA A 158 -12.13 -17.25 -33.86
CA ALA A 158 -12.12 -16.26 -32.80
C ALA A 158 -11.30 -16.82 -31.62
N ASN A 159 -9.97 -16.60 -31.64
CA ASN A 159 -9.11 -16.84 -30.50
C ASN A 159 -9.25 -15.67 -29.51
N GLY A 160 -10.34 -15.68 -28.75
CA GLY A 160 -10.40 -15.03 -27.45
C GLY A 160 -9.55 -15.82 -26.46
N ALA A 161 -8.23 -15.88 -26.67
CA ALA A 161 -7.32 -16.35 -25.64
C ALA A 161 -7.43 -15.33 -24.51
N GLN A 162 -8.08 -15.70 -23.40
CA GLN A 162 -7.92 -14.98 -22.14
C GLN A 162 -6.44 -15.08 -21.78
N LYS A 163 -5.65 -14.09 -22.20
CA LYS A 163 -4.26 -13.92 -21.80
C LYS A 163 -4.32 -13.71 -20.29
N GLU A 164 -3.74 -14.62 -19.52
CA GLU A 164 -3.60 -14.41 -18.09
C GLU A 164 -2.94 -13.03 -17.87
N PRO A 165 -3.51 -12.19 -16.98
CA PRO A 165 -2.99 -10.85 -16.76
C PRO A 165 -1.54 -10.92 -16.27
N LEU A 166 -0.72 -9.97 -16.71
CA LEU A 166 0.69 -9.93 -16.35
C LEU A 166 0.83 -9.69 -14.84
N VAL A 167 1.61 -10.52 -14.15
CA VAL A 167 1.87 -10.34 -12.71
C VAL A 167 3.21 -9.62 -12.52
N THR A 168 3.15 -8.31 -12.32
CA THR A 168 4.31 -7.47 -11.95
C THR A 168 4.83 -7.78 -10.53
N TRP A 169 6.02 -7.31 -10.21
CA TRP A 169 6.57 -7.47 -8.85
C TRP A 169 5.84 -6.61 -7.80
N VAL A 170 5.16 -5.52 -8.20
CA VAL A 170 4.22 -4.79 -7.34
C VAL A 170 3.06 -5.72 -6.93
N HIS A 171 2.49 -6.46 -7.89
CA HIS A 171 1.46 -7.45 -7.58
C HIS A 171 1.97 -8.56 -6.65
N LYS A 172 3.21 -9.03 -6.85
CA LYS A 172 3.79 -10.08 -5.97
C LYS A 172 3.90 -9.63 -4.51
N ASN A 173 4.21 -8.36 -4.27
CA ASN A 173 4.30 -7.83 -2.91
C ASN A 173 2.93 -7.53 -2.31
N PHE A 174 2.13 -6.70 -2.97
CA PHE A 174 0.95 -6.08 -2.36
C PHE A 174 -0.38 -6.70 -2.75
N GLN A 175 -0.45 -7.50 -3.83
CA GLN A 175 -1.74 -7.98 -4.31
C GLN A 175 -2.28 -9.15 -3.48
N GLY A 176 -3.46 -8.95 -2.89
CA GLY A 176 -4.32 -10.00 -2.38
C GLY A 176 -5.53 -10.26 -3.29
N ILE A 177 -6.34 -11.25 -2.91
CA ILE A 177 -7.60 -11.59 -3.57
C ILE A 177 -8.70 -11.67 -2.50
N LEU A 178 -9.79 -10.95 -2.73
CA LEU A 178 -11.04 -11.04 -2.00
C LEU A 178 -12.04 -11.88 -2.79
N THR A 179 -12.92 -12.57 -2.10
CA THR A 179 -14.11 -13.19 -2.69
C THR A 179 -15.35 -12.51 -2.11
N ASN A 180 -16.09 -11.83 -2.97
CA ASN A 180 -17.36 -11.19 -2.66
C ASN A 180 -18.50 -12.19 -2.96
N GLU A 181 -19.13 -12.70 -1.91
CA GLU A 181 -20.22 -13.66 -2.00
C GLU A 181 -21.56 -12.97 -1.70
N THR A 182 -22.55 -13.18 -2.57
CA THR A 182 -23.93 -12.70 -2.38
C THR A 182 -24.89 -13.88 -2.47
N ARG A 183 -25.64 -14.13 -1.40
CA ARG A 183 -26.70 -15.15 -1.33
C ARG A 183 -28.06 -14.47 -1.36
N CYS A 184 -28.84 -14.70 -2.42
CA CYS A 184 -30.24 -14.26 -2.47
C CYS A 184 -31.07 -15.01 -1.42
N LEU A 185 -31.82 -14.31 -0.57
CA LEU A 185 -32.63 -14.92 0.49
C LEU A 185 -33.96 -15.49 -0.01
N ARG A 186 -34.37 -15.18 -1.25
CA ARG A 186 -35.60 -15.72 -1.85
C ARG A 186 -35.38 -17.05 -2.57
N CYS A 187 -34.33 -17.15 -3.39
CA CYS A 187 -34.08 -18.34 -4.23
C CYS A 187 -32.79 -19.09 -3.85
N GLU A 188 -32.13 -18.66 -2.78
CA GLU A 188 -30.90 -19.23 -2.20
C GLU A 188 -29.71 -19.29 -3.15
N THR A 189 -29.79 -18.66 -4.31
CA THR A 189 -28.69 -18.64 -5.28
C THR A 189 -27.54 -17.81 -4.74
N VAL A 190 -26.36 -18.41 -4.73
CA VAL A 190 -25.11 -17.79 -4.31
C VAL A 190 -24.32 -17.40 -5.54
N THR A 191 -23.93 -16.14 -5.62
CA THR A 191 -22.95 -15.65 -6.58
C THR A 191 -21.66 -15.30 -5.84
N ALA A 192 -20.52 -15.66 -6.43
CA ALA A 192 -19.20 -15.35 -5.91
C ALA A 192 -18.39 -14.66 -7.00
N ARG A 193 -17.71 -13.57 -6.67
CA ARG A 193 -16.79 -12.87 -7.56
C ARG A 193 -15.48 -12.61 -6.84
N ASP A 194 -14.39 -12.91 -7.52
CA ASP A 194 -13.06 -12.62 -7.00
C ASP A 194 -12.62 -11.22 -7.47
N GLU A 195 -12.07 -10.44 -6.55
CA GLU A 195 -11.58 -9.08 -6.77
C GLU A 195 -10.16 -8.96 -6.19
N THR A 196 -9.25 -8.33 -6.91
CA THR A 196 -7.89 -8.07 -6.42
C THR A 196 -7.84 -6.79 -5.60
N PHE A 197 -6.87 -6.68 -4.69
CA PHE A 197 -6.65 -5.47 -3.90
C PHE A 197 -5.17 -5.28 -3.60
N PHE A 198 -4.73 -4.03 -3.41
CA PHE A 198 -3.40 -3.69 -2.86
C PHE A 198 -3.43 -3.30 -1.39
N ASP A 199 -4.59 -2.85 -0.90
CA ASP A 199 -4.82 -2.50 0.49
C ASP A 199 -6.23 -2.91 0.94
N LEU A 200 -6.39 -3.08 2.26
CA LEU A 200 -7.69 -3.26 2.90
C LEU A 200 -8.07 -1.98 3.65
N SER A 201 -9.09 -1.30 3.15
CA SER A 201 -9.68 -0.13 3.80
C SER A 201 -10.76 -0.56 4.80
N LEU A 202 -10.45 -0.49 6.09
CA LEU A 202 -11.31 -0.99 7.17
C LEU A 202 -12.13 0.12 7.82
N ASP A 203 -13.41 -0.16 8.02
CA ASP A 203 -14.26 0.61 8.90
C ASP A 203 -13.84 0.41 10.37
N ILE A 204 -13.84 1.49 11.13
CA ILE A 204 -13.33 1.52 12.50
C ILE A 204 -14.42 1.88 13.50
N GLU A 205 -14.27 1.35 14.71
CA GLU A 205 -15.18 1.54 15.83
C GLU A 205 -14.40 2.03 17.06
N GLN A 206 -15.09 2.66 18.00
CA GLN A 206 -14.48 3.17 19.23
C GLN A 206 -13.97 2.01 20.10
N ASN A 207 -12.73 2.11 20.58
CA ASN A 207 -12.08 1.12 21.45
C ASN A 207 -12.00 -0.29 20.83
N SER A 208 -11.75 -0.37 19.52
CA SER A 208 -11.60 -1.64 18.79
C SER A 208 -10.12 -2.05 18.59
N SER A 209 -9.93 -3.14 17.84
CA SER A 209 -8.62 -3.59 17.35
C SER A 209 -8.68 -3.91 15.86
N ILE A 210 -7.53 -3.92 15.18
CA ILE A 210 -7.41 -4.35 13.77
C ILE A 210 -7.98 -5.74 13.57
N THR A 211 -7.70 -6.67 14.49
CA THR A 211 -8.26 -8.02 14.46
C THR A 211 -9.79 -8.01 14.48
N SER A 212 -10.40 -7.10 15.25
CA SER A 212 -11.86 -6.94 15.30
C SER A 212 -12.40 -6.29 14.02
N CYS A 213 -11.72 -5.26 13.51
CA CYS A 213 -12.08 -4.60 12.25
C CYS A 213 -12.01 -5.57 11.05
N LEU A 214 -10.99 -6.44 10.98
CA LEU A 214 -10.87 -7.48 9.95
C LEU A 214 -11.99 -8.53 10.05
N LYS A 215 -12.35 -8.94 11.28
CA LYS A 215 -13.51 -9.82 11.49
C LYS A 215 -14.81 -9.16 11.03
N ASN A 216 -14.99 -7.87 11.31
CA ASN A 216 -16.17 -7.11 10.87
C ASN A 216 -16.20 -6.96 9.35
N PHE A 217 -15.06 -6.70 8.71
CA PHE A 217 -14.91 -6.63 7.26
C PHE A 217 -15.36 -7.92 6.56
N SER A 218 -15.13 -9.08 7.19
CA SER A 218 -15.59 -10.39 6.70
C SER A 218 -16.90 -10.88 7.29
N SER A 219 -17.62 -10.03 8.03
CA SER A 219 -18.94 -10.36 8.55
C SER A 219 -19.98 -10.42 7.43
N THR A 220 -21.11 -11.08 7.70
CA THR A 220 -22.22 -11.14 6.74
C THR A 220 -23.14 -9.95 6.97
N GLU A 221 -23.27 -9.11 5.94
CA GLU A 221 -24.22 -8.00 5.87
C GLU A 221 -25.53 -8.47 5.21
N THR A 222 -26.67 -7.95 5.68
CA THR A 222 -27.98 -8.24 5.09
C THR A 222 -28.49 -7.04 4.31
N LEU A 223 -28.52 -7.16 2.98
CA LEU A 223 -29.07 -6.20 2.05
C LEU A 223 -30.60 -6.24 2.09
N ASN A 224 -31.23 -5.19 2.61
CA ASN A 224 -32.67 -5.12 2.85
C ASN A 224 -33.22 -3.71 2.55
N ALA A 225 -34.55 -3.56 2.62
CA ALA A 225 -35.24 -2.28 2.38
C ALA A 225 -34.83 -1.59 1.07
N GLU A 226 -34.11 -0.46 1.16
CA GLU A 226 -33.66 0.36 0.03
C GLU A 226 -32.43 -0.25 -0.67
N ASP A 227 -31.65 -1.08 0.02
CA ASP A 227 -30.39 -1.69 -0.46
C ASP A 227 -30.58 -3.07 -1.10
N LYS A 228 -31.79 -3.43 -1.53
CA LYS A 228 -32.07 -4.75 -2.11
C LYS A 228 -31.21 -5.04 -3.34
N PHE A 229 -30.74 -6.28 -3.45
CA PHE A 229 -29.92 -6.77 -4.56
C PHE A 229 -30.80 -7.26 -5.72
N PHE A 230 -30.47 -6.91 -6.96
CA PHE A 230 -31.14 -7.47 -8.13
C PHE A 230 -30.65 -8.90 -8.39
N CYS A 231 -31.53 -9.88 -8.18
CA CYS A 231 -31.19 -11.29 -8.40
C CYS A 231 -31.56 -11.72 -9.82
N ASP A 232 -30.57 -12.09 -10.63
CA ASP A 232 -30.75 -12.52 -12.03
C ASP A 232 -31.68 -13.75 -12.14
N LYS A 233 -31.64 -14.67 -11.18
CA LYS A 233 -32.51 -15.85 -11.17
C LYS A 233 -33.97 -15.51 -10.82
N CYS A 234 -34.18 -14.49 -9.98
CA CYS A 234 -35.52 -14.03 -9.61
C CYS A 234 -36.05 -12.92 -10.54
N CYS A 235 -35.20 -12.39 -11.44
CA CYS A 235 -35.46 -11.24 -12.28
C CYS A 235 -36.09 -10.05 -11.52
N SER A 236 -35.68 -9.81 -10.27
CA SER A 236 -36.27 -8.79 -9.38
C SER A 236 -35.36 -8.46 -8.19
N LEU A 237 -35.61 -7.31 -7.54
CA LEU A 237 -34.94 -6.91 -6.30
C LEU A 237 -35.35 -7.83 -5.15
N GLN A 238 -34.35 -8.41 -4.48
CA GLN A 238 -34.49 -9.35 -3.38
C GLN A 238 -33.61 -8.96 -2.20
N GLU A 239 -34.01 -9.41 -1.02
CA GLU A 239 -33.12 -9.40 0.13
C GLU A 239 -31.99 -10.41 -0.11
N ALA A 240 -30.78 -10.05 0.32
CA ALA A 240 -29.60 -10.87 0.12
C ALA A 240 -28.64 -10.77 1.30
N GLN A 241 -27.85 -11.81 1.51
CA GLN A 241 -26.71 -11.79 2.41
C GLN A 241 -25.44 -11.59 1.60
N LYS A 242 -24.67 -10.55 1.92
CA LYS A 242 -23.39 -10.24 1.29
C LYS A 242 -22.27 -10.43 2.28
N ARG A 243 -21.14 -11.01 1.86
CA ARG A 243 -19.92 -11.12 2.68
C ARG A 243 -18.67 -11.05 1.82
N MET A 244 -17.62 -10.44 2.36
CA MET A 244 -16.31 -10.33 1.70
C MET A 244 -15.29 -11.16 2.46
N LYS A 245 -14.62 -12.09 1.79
CA LYS A 245 -13.61 -12.95 2.41
C LYS A 245 -12.25 -12.72 1.78
N ILE A 246 -11.20 -12.80 2.59
CA ILE A 246 -9.83 -12.87 2.06
C ILE A 246 -9.59 -14.30 1.57
N LYS A 247 -9.45 -14.45 0.26
CA LYS A 247 -9.16 -15.71 -0.42
C LYS A 247 -7.65 -15.95 -0.54
N LYS A 248 -6.90 -14.91 -0.89
CA LYS A 248 -5.43 -14.93 -0.93
C LYS A 248 -4.88 -13.69 -0.24
N PRO A 249 -4.14 -13.82 0.87
CA PRO A 249 -3.54 -12.67 1.50
C PRO A 249 -2.22 -12.28 0.78
N PRO A 250 -1.86 -10.98 0.74
CA PRO A 250 -0.65 -10.50 0.07
C PRO A 250 0.63 -10.81 0.87
N HIS A 251 1.81 -10.66 0.26
CA HIS A 251 3.06 -10.77 1.02
C HIS A 251 3.23 -9.58 1.98
N ILE A 252 2.91 -8.38 1.51
CA ILE A 252 2.84 -7.15 2.28
C ILE A 252 1.38 -6.74 2.40
N LEU A 253 0.82 -6.86 3.60
CA LEU A 253 -0.55 -6.46 3.89
C LEU A 253 -0.58 -4.98 4.28
N VAL A 254 -1.19 -4.17 3.43
CA VAL A 254 -1.47 -2.77 3.70
C VAL A 254 -2.89 -2.64 4.25
N ILE A 255 -3.03 -2.04 5.42
CA ILE A 255 -4.33 -1.78 6.06
C ILE A 255 -4.52 -0.28 6.20
N HIS A 256 -5.53 0.25 5.53
CA HIS A 256 -5.97 1.63 5.70
C HIS A 256 -7.12 1.68 6.71
N LEU A 257 -7.00 2.56 7.69
CA LEU A 257 -8.06 2.85 8.65
C LEU A 257 -8.89 4.03 8.16
N LYS A 258 -10.18 3.79 7.86
CA LYS A 258 -11.14 4.82 7.40
C LYS A 258 -11.47 5.83 8.50
N ARG A 259 -10.49 6.66 8.87
CA ARG A 259 -10.61 7.67 9.91
C ARG A 259 -11.35 8.90 9.44
N PHE A 260 -11.54 9.12 8.15
CA PHE A 260 -12.32 10.24 7.65
C PHE A 260 -13.70 9.75 7.24
N LYS A 261 -14.73 10.20 7.98
CA LYS A 261 -16.12 9.83 7.70
C LYS A 261 -16.93 11.08 7.39
N TYR A 262 -17.72 11.03 6.32
CA TYR A 262 -18.69 12.08 6.03
C TYR A 262 -19.85 11.98 7.03
N ILE A 263 -20.13 13.08 7.70
CA ILE A 263 -21.19 13.17 8.70
C ILE A 263 -22.34 13.98 8.09
N GLU A 264 -23.39 13.29 7.64
CA GLU A 264 -24.51 13.87 6.89
C GLU A 264 -25.16 15.06 7.61
N HIS A 265 -25.45 14.91 8.91
CA HIS A 265 -26.10 15.98 9.70
C HIS A 265 -25.22 17.22 9.91
N LEU A 266 -23.90 17.12 9.66
CA LEU A 266 -22.97 18.25 9.71
C LEU A 266 -22.53 18.71 8.32
N SER A 267 -22.97 18.01 7.25
CA SER A 267 -22.55 18.20 5.86
C SER A 267 -21.03 18.36 5.69
N ARG A 268 -20.23 17.60 6.45
CA ARG A 268 -18.76 17.68 6.41
C ARG A 268 -18.09 16.38 6.80
N TYR A 269 -16.85 16.22 6.34
CA TYR A 269 -15.96 15.16 6.82
C TYR A 269 -15.46 15.46 8.23
N LYS A 270 -15.43 14.43 9.08
CA LYS A 270 -14.86 14.45 10.42
C LYS A 270 -13.80 13.36 10.55
N LYS A 271 -12.68 13.69 11.19
CA LYS A 271 -11.69 12.69 11.62
C LYS A 271 -12.21 11.94 12.85
N LEU A 272 -12.27 10.62 12.75
CA LEU A 272 -12.55 9.68 13.83
C LEU A 272 -11.26 9.47 14.63
N THR A 273 -11.25 9.99 15.86
CA THR A 273 -10.13 9.90 16.80
C THR A 273 -10.11 8.59 17.58
N TYR A 274 -10.84 7.58 17.09
CA TYR A 274 -11.10 6.34 17.80
C TYR A 274 -9.83 5.59 18.14
N ARG A 275 -9.79 5.03 19.35
CA ARG A 275 -8.74 4.09 19.76
C ARG A 275 -8.93 2.77 19.02
N VAL A 276 -8.03 2.48 18.09
CA VAL A 276 -7.95 1.23 17.33
C VAL A 276 -6.58 0.62 17.58
N VAL A 277 -6.54 -0.51 18.29
CA VAL A 277 -5.30 -1.23 18.60
C VAL A 277 -4.81 -1.99 17.38
N PHE A 278 -3.58 -1.74 16.96
CA PHE A 278 -2.88 -2.54 15.96
C PHE A 278 -1.73 -3.31 16.62
N PRO A 279 -1.77 -4.65 16.65
CA PRO A 279 -0.73 -5.44 17.29
C PRO A 279 0.55 -5.44 16.45
N LEU A 280 1.70 -5.68 17.09
CA LEU A 280 2.97 -5.84 16.36
C LEU A 280 2.99 -7.11 15.52
N GLU A 281 2.32 -8.16 16.00
CA GLU A 281 2.11 -9.40 15.26
C GLU A 281 0.62 -9.60 15.01
N LEU A 282 0.25 -9.82 13.76
CA LEU A 282 -1.12 -10.00 13.32
C LEU A 282 -1.30 -11.39 12.72
N LYS A 283 -2.22 -12.15 13.30
CA LYS A 283 -2.68 -13.42 12.74
C LYS A 283 -3.91 -13.18 11.87
N LEU A 284 -3.79 -13.48 10.59
CA LEU A 284 -4.85 -13.34 9.60
C LEU A 284 -5.37 -14.72 9.21
N SER A 285 -6.62 -15.00 9.56
CA SER A 285 -7.25 -16.28 9.20
C SER A 285 -7.66 -16.31 7.74
N ASN A 286 -7.10 -17.26 7.00
CA ASN A 286 -7.49 -17.54 5.62
C ASN A 286 -8.73 -18.45 5.61
N THR A 287 -9.75 -18.07 4.84
CA THR A 287 -11.02 -18.80 4.78
C THR A 287 -11.01 -20.00 3.84
N VAL A 288 -9.97 -20.17 3.02
CA VAL A 288 -9.96 -21.16 1.93
C VAL A 288 -9.01 -22.34 2.17
N GLU A 289 -7.88 -22.14 2.86
CA GLU A 289 -6.83 -23.17 2.97
C GLU A 289 -6.46 -23.57 4.40
N ASP A 290 -7.17 -23.09 5.44
CA ASP A 290 -6.89 -23.37 6.86
C ASP A 290 -5.47 -23.03 7.35
N LEU A 291 -4.65 -22.39 6.49
CA LEU A 291 -3.35 -21.86 6.85
C LEU A 291 -3.51 -20.40 7.24
N ASP A 292 -3.53 -20.15 8.54
CA ASP A 292 -3.41 -18.80 9.08
C ASP A 292 -2.09 -18.18 8.60
N ALA A 293 -2.14 -16.92 8.14
CA ALA A 293 -0.96 -16.16 7.80
C ALA A 293 -0.59 -15.24 8.97
N GLU A 294 0.65 -15.34 9.43
CA GLU A 294 1.19 -14.45 10.45
C GLU A 294 1.95 -13.30 9.80
N TYR A 295 1.79 -12.12 10.37
CA TYR A 295 2.40 -10.89 9.88
C TYR A 295 3.07 -10.12 11.01
N SER A 296 4.16 -9.44 10.71
CA SER A 296 4.79 -8.46 11.60
C SER A 296 4.59 -7.04 11.07
N LEU A 297 4.14 -6.14 11.94
CA LEU A 297 4.07 -4.71 11.67
C LEU A 297 5.49 -4.16 11.52
N PHE A 298 5.74 -3.46 10.42
CA PHE A 298 7.04 -2.80 10.19
C PHE A 298 6.92 -1.33 9.84
N ALA A 299 5.75 -0.84 9.40
CA ALA A 299 5.56 0.60 9.22
C ALA A 299 4.14 1.06 9.55
N VAL A 300 4.03 2.30 10.03
CA VAL A 300 2.78 3.00 10.32
C VAL A 300 2.88 4.42 9.82
N VAL A 301 2.07 4.77 8.82
CA VAL A 301 1.82 6.16 8.45
C VAL A 301 0.80 6.72 9.44
N VAL A 302 1.14 7.83 10.09
CA VAL A 302 0.33 8.49 11.10
C VAL A 302 -0.18 9.81 10.53
N HIS A 303 -1.47 10.08 10.70
CA HIS A 303 -2.03 11.41 10.44
C HIS A 303 -2.13 12.20 11.75
N VAL A 304 -1.47 13.36 11.79
CA VAL A 304 -1.48 14.36 12.87
C VAL A 304 -2.45 15.47 12.51
N GLY A 305 -3.26 15.91 13.47
CA GLY A 305 -4.25 16.97 13.28
C GLY A 305 -5.71 16.49 13.30
N SER A 306 -6.63 17.44 13.46
CA SER A 306 -8.04 17.18 13.77
C SER A 306 -8.97 17.09 12.57
N GLY A 307 -8.54 17.57 11.40
CA GLY A 307 -9.37 17.66 10.20
C GLY A 307 -8.81 16.88 9.01
N PRO A 308 -9.61 16.65 7.96
CA PRO A 308 -9.14 16.02 6.72
C PRO A 308 -8.34 16.98 5.82
N ASN A 309 -8.64 18.27 5.86
CA ASN A 309 -8.07 19.27 4.94
C ASN A 309 -6.80 19.94 5.46
N HIS A 310 -6.48 19.74 6.73
CA HIS A 310 -5.34 20.33 7.42
C HIS A 310 -4.80 19.31 8.40
N GLY A 311 -3.56 18.92 8.22
CA GLY A 311 -2.90 17.92 9.01
C GLY A 311 -1.47 17.71 8.54
N HIS A 312 -0.78 16.82 9.23
CA HIS A 312 0.60 16.49 8.96
C HIS A 312 0.76 14.98 8.97
N TYR A 313 1.60 14.44 8.10
CA TYR A 313 1.83 13.00 8.05
C TYR A 313 3.25 12.68 8.45
N VAL A 314 3.40 11.69 9.32
CA VAL A 314 4.68 11.17 9.79
C VAL A 314 4.69 9.66 9.61
N SER A 315 5.88 9.05 9.62
CA SER A 315 6.04 7.62 9.40
C SER A 315 6.83 6.99 10.54
N LEU A 316 6.27 5.95 11.16
CA LEU A 316 6.95 5.08 12.11
C LEU A 316 7.41 3.87 11.33
N VAL A 317 8.70 3.53 11.38
CA VAL A 317 9.23 2.35 10.68
C VAL A 317 10.12 1.53 11.59
N LYS A 318 10.01 0.21 11.50
CA LYS A 318 10.86 -0.75 12.17
C LYS A 318 12.02 -1.09 11.25
N SER A 319 13.24 -0.78 11.68
CA SER A 319 14.45 -1.23 11.01
C SER A 319 15.19 -2.15 11.98
N HIS A 320 15.29 -3.43 11.63
CA HIS A 320 15.86 -4.45 12.51
C HIS A 320 15.13 -4.47 13.87
N ASN A 321 15.83 -4.17 14.97
CA ASN A 321 15.29 -4.22 16.33
C ASN A 321 14.88 -2.85 16.90
N HIS A 322 14.85 -1.80 16.07
CA HIS A 322 14.56 -0.45 16.53
C HIS A 322 13.47 0.22 15.70
N TRP A 323 12.69 1.07 16.35
CA TRP A 323 11.71 1.91 15.71
C TRP A 323 12.29 3.30 15.44
N LEU A 324 12.01 3.81 14.25
CA LEU A 324 12.42 5.11 13.78
C LEU A 324 11.15 5.93 13.50
N PHE A 325 11.17 7.19 13.92
CA PHE A 325 10.15 8.20 13.65
C PHE A 325 10.69 9.15 12.59
N PHE A 326 10.03 9.17 11.43
CA PHE A 326 10.32 10.05 10.31
C PHE A 326 9.26 11.16 10.23
N ASP A 327 9.71 12.38 10.46
CA ASP A 327 8.94 13.60 10.31
C ASP A 327 9.65 14.52 9.32
N ASP A 328 9.32 14.34 8.04
CA ASP A 328 10.00 14.97 6.91
C ASP A 328 11.53 14.83 7.02
N GLU A 329 12.23 15.92 7.34
CA GLU A 329 13.69 15.99 7.46
C GLU A 329 14.23 15.36 8.76
N ALA A 330 13.39 15.29 9.80
CA ALA A 330 13.76 14.78 11.10
C ALA A 330 13.62 13.26 11.16
N VAL A 331 14.66 12.60 11.68
CA VAL A 331 14.67 11.16 11.93
C VAL A 331 15.15 10.92 13.35
N GLU A 332 14.30 10.29 14.15
CA GLU A 332 14.55 10.02 15.56
C GLU A 332 14.32 8.54 15.88
N MET A 333 15.06 8.00 16.85
CA MET A 333 14.76 6.68 17.40
C MET A 333 13.66 6.83 18.44
N ILE A 334 12.72 5.89 18.44
CA ILE A 334 11.67 5.80 19.46
C ILE A 334 11.62 4.39 20.04
N ASP A 335 11.12 4.29 21.27
CA ASP A 335 10.84 3.00 21.90
C ASP A 335 9.63 2.33 21.22
N GLU A 336 9.62 1.00 21.16
CA GLU A 336 8.50 0.24 20.61
C GLU A 336 7.17 0.52 21.34
N SER A 337 7.23 0.82 22.64
CA SER A 337 6.05 1.25 23.40
C SER A 337 5.44 2.56 22.91
N ALA A 338 6.23 3.44 22.28
CA ALA A 338 5.73 4.69 21.72
C ALA A 338 4.78 4.45 20.54
N VAL A 339 4.89 3.32 19.83
CA VAL A 339 3.94 2.95 18.76
C VAL A 339 2.50 2.89 19.27
N GLN A 340 2.30 2.54 20.55
CA GLN A 340 0.98 2.41 21.17
C GLN A 340 0.27 3.75 21.39
N THR A 341 1.01 4.88 21.41
CA THR A 341 0.42 6.22 21.59
C THR A 341 -0.38 6.64 20.35
N PHE A 342 -0.13 6.01 19.21
CA PHE A 342 -0.78 6.27 17.92
C PHE A 342 -2.04 5.43 17.67
N PHE A 343 -2.46 4.60 18.63
CA PHE A 343 -3.73 3.85 18.53
C PHE A 343 -4.95 4.79 18.45
N GLY A 344 -4.81 5.99 19.00
CA GLY A 344 -5.89 6.96 19.14
C GLY A 344 -6.45 7.03 20.55
N SER A 345 -7.60 7.68 20.66
CA SER A 345 -8.08 8.18 21.95
C SER A 345 -9.21 7.32 22.49
N PRO A 346 -9.13 6.85 23.75
CA PRO A 346 -10.20 6.06 24.36
C PRO A 346 -11.44 6.90 24.68
N GLN A 347 -11.29 8.22 24.72
CA GLN A 347 -12.33 9.20 24.98
C GLN A 347 -12.61 10.01 23.71
N GLU A 348 -13.86 10.42 23.50
CA GLU A 348 -14.27 11.21 22.32
C GLU A 348 -13.61 12.60 22.28
N TYR A 349 -13.23 13.14 23.43
CA TYR A 349 -12.56 14.43 23.58
C TYR A 349 -11.15 14.19 24.13
N SER A 350 -10.18 14.17 23.24
CA SER A 350 -8.77 14.01 23.57
C SER A 350 -7.96 15.02 22.79
N ASN A 351 -6.91 15.53 23.43
CA ASN A 351 -5.95 16.43 22.81
C ASN A 351 -4.96 15.67 21.90
N ASN A 352 -4.91 14.34 21.97
CA ASN A 352 -4.11 13.55 21.06
C ASN A 352 -4.77 13.55 19.66
N THR A 353 -4.04 14.06 18.68
CA THR A 353 -4.47 14.11 17.29
C THR A 353 -3.76 13.13 16.39
N ASP A 354 -2.88 12.30 16.94
CA ASP A 354 -1.82 11.62 16.20
C ASP A 354 -2.23 10.16 16.11
N HIS A 355 -2.78 9.78 14.96
CA HIS A 355 -3.49 8.53 14.82
C HIS A 355 -2.91 7.73 13.66
N GLY A 356 -2.53 6.48 13.92
CA GLY A 356 -2.11 5.52 12.89
C GLY A 356 -3.19 5.43 11.82
N TYR A 357 -2.81 5.58 10.56
CA TYR A 357 -3.71 5.78 9.43
C TYR A 357 -3.55 4.69 8.38
N ILE A 358 -2.31 4.36 8.00
CA ILE A 358 -1.98 3.23 7.12
C ILE A 358 -0.96 2.35 7.84
N LEU A 359 -1.23 1.06 7.90
CA LEU A 359 -0.39 0.06 8.56
C LEU A 359 0.19 -0.88 7.52
N PHE A 360 1.49 -1.15 7.60
CA PHE A 360 2.19 -2.08 6.73
C PHE A 360 2.68 -3.27 7.54
N TYR A 361 2.20 -4.43 7.14
CA TYR A 361 2.47 -5.72 7.74
C TYR A 361 3.20 -6.61 6.74
N GLU A 362 4.32 -7.19 7.13
CA GLU A 362 5.07 -8.15 6.30
C GLU A 362 4.75 -9.57 6.76
N ARG A 363 4.44 -10.46 5.80
CA ARG A 363 4.14 -11.86 6.10
C ARG A 363 5.39 -12.57 6.62
N LEU A 364 5.26 -13.22 7.77
CA LEU A 364 6.30 -14.07 8.32
C LEU A 364 6.41 -15.36 7.50
N ALA A 365 7.63 -15.80 7.23
CA ALA A 365 7.85 -17.10 6.61
C ALA A 365 7.24 -18.19 7.50
N ALA A 366 6.49 -19.13 6.91
CA ALA A 366 5.99 -20.27 7.66
C ALA A 366 7.18 -21.00 8.27
N ALA A 367 7.22 -21.11 9.60
CA ALA A 367 8.24 -21.88 10.29
C ALA A 367 8.27 -23.26 9.64
N THR A 368 9.37 -23.56 8.94
CA THR A 368 9.56 -24.88 8.35
C THR A 368 9.80 -25.79 9.53
N THR A 369 8.73 -26.40 10.07
CA THR A 369 8.83 -27.46 11.06
C THR A 369 9.70 -28.54 10.44
N SER A 370 10.94 -28.59 10.92
CA SER A 370 11.97 -29.55 10.51
C SER A 370 11.65 -30.94 11.02
#